data_AF-A0A1H4J886-F1
#
_entry.id   AF-A0A1H4J886-F1
#
_cell.length_a   1.000
_cell.length_b   1.000
_cell.length_c   1.000
_cell.angle_alpha   90.00
_cell.angle_beta   90.00
_cell.angle_gamma   90.00
#
_symmetry.space_group_name_H-M   'P 1'
#
loop_
_entity.id
_entity.type
_entity.pdbx_description
1 polymer ?
#
loop_
_entity_poly.entity_id
_entity_poly.type
_entity_poly.pdbx_seq_one_letter_code
_entity_poly.pdbx_strand_id
1 'polypeptide(L)'
;MSANMRSLRFYLGIGLLQGLLLMWLVLQSDWPGSAMAVVGAALLAGGGFVQLLAGQRRQWRTWKAALLLACAAAIVVQACSELPSTLGVIYSVVVLLLLMTLLSATWLPGRDGFKQRLLGDGSWMLVALGAAWLAQALFGFWIHERHLDPFKSGFLSLCYFSGPPLAFSFVLYLRDVCRLRDLQTQAP
;
A
#
# COMPACT_ATOMS: atom_id res chain seq x y z
N MET A 1 -7.98 -19.54 16.44
CA MET A 1 -8.34 -18.10 16.61
C MET A 1 -7.12 -17.17 16.80
N SER A 2 -6.08 -17.55 17.54
CA SER A 2 -4.91 -16.68 17.81
C SER A 2 -4.09 -16.27 16.57
N ALA A 3 -4.00 -17.13 15.55
CA ALA A 3 -3.25 -16.84 14.32
C ALA A 3 -3.89 -15.71 13.48
N ASN A 4 -5.23 -15.66 13.39
CA ASN A 4 -5.95 -14.61 12.65
C ASN A 4 -5.85 -13.24 13.31
N MET A 5 -5.81 -13.18 14.64
CA MET A 5 -5.59 -11.92 15.36
C MET A 5 -4.16 -11.42 15.19
N ARG A 6 -3.17 -12.31 15.14
CA ARG A 6 -1.76 -11.94 14.96
C ARG A 6 -1.49 -11.45 13.54
N SER A 7 -2.12 -12.04 12.53
CA SER A 7 -2.05 -11.54 11.15
C SER A 7 -2.77 -10.20 11.02
N LEU A 8 -4.00 -10.05 11.53
CA LEU A 8 -4.73 -8.78 11.48
C LEU A 8 -3.93 -7.62 12.09
N ARG A 9 -3.36 -7.81 13.29
CA ARG A 9 -2.51 -6.81 13.95
C ARG A 9 -1.30 -6.43 13.10
N PHE A 10 -0.77 -7.37 12.32
CA PHE A 10 0.34 -7.09 11.43
C PHE A 10 -0.08 -6.20 10.25
N TYR A 11 -1.18 -6.52 9.56
CA TYR A 11 -1.66 -5.71 8.43
C TYR A 11 -2.00 -4.29 8.90
N LEU A 12 -2.77 -4.18 9.99
CA LEU A 12 -3.12 -2.89 10.59
C LEU A 12 -1.88 -2.15 11.09
N GLY A 13 -0.91 -2.85 11.68
CA GLY A 13 0.35 -2.27 12.13
C GLY A 13 1.17 -1.66 10.99
N ILE A 14 1.24 -2.33 9.84
CA ILE A 14 1.90 -1.77 8.64
C ILE A 14 1.12 -0.58 8.10
N GLY A 15 -0.21 -0.68 7.97
CA GLY A 15 -1.03 0.43 7.48
C GLY A 15 -0.89 1.67 8.35
N LEU A 16 -0.85 1.48 9.68
CA LEU A 16 -0.67 2.56 10.64
C LEU A 16 0.75 3.14 10.59
N LEU A 17 1.78 2.29 10.43
CA LEU A 17 3.16 2.74 10.25
C LEU A 17 3.34 3.56 8.96
N GLN A 18 2.73 3.12 7.85
CA GLN A 18 2.71 3.86 6.59
C GLN A 18 2.04 5.22 6.75
N GLY A 19 0.89 5.26 7.43
CA GLY A 19 0.18 6.50 7.72
C GLY A 19 0.98 7.47 8.60
N LEU A 20 1.63 6.95 9.65
CA LEU A 20 2.50 7.75 10.52
C LEU A 20 3.73 8.29 9.79
N LEU A 21 4.38 7.47 8.96
CA LEU A 21 5.51 7.91 8.14
C LEU A 21 5.08 9.00 7.15
N LEU A 22 3.92 8.85 6.52
CA LEU A 22 3.34 9.87 5.64
C LEU A 22 3.08 11.17 6.41
N MET A 23 2.40 11.09 7.55
CA MET A 23 2.13 12.25 8.40
C MET A 23 3.43 12.94 8.83
N TRP A 24 4.43 12.18 9.27
CA TRP A 24 5.73 12.73 9.68
C TRP A 24 6.45 13.44 8.53
N LEU A 25 6.52 12.80 7.35
CA LEU A 25 7.15 13.36 6.15
C LEU A 25 6.45 14.64 5.72
N VAL A 26 5.12 14.69 5.78
CA VAL A 26 4.34 15.87 5.41
C VAL A 26 4.53 17.01 6.41
N LEU A 27 4.63 16.71 7.70
CA LEU A 27 4.82 17.72 8.75
C LEU A 27 6.25 18.28 8.81
N GLN A 28 7.25 17.51 8.37
CA GLN A 28 8.67 17.90 8.42
C GLN A 28 9.19 18.49 7.10
N SER A 29 8.46 18.34 5.99
CA SER A 29 8.97 18.69 4.67
C SER A 29 8.04 19.68 3.99
N ASP A 30 8.58 20.82 3.53
CA ASP A 30 7.88 21.79 2.67
C ASP A 30 7.73 21.28 1.22
N TRP A 31 7.51 19.98 1.05
CA TRP A 31 7.52 19.34 -0.27
C TRP A 31 6.24 19.66 -1.05
N PRO A 32 6.35 19.82 -2.38
CA PRO A 32 5.16 20.02 -3.21
C PRO A 32 4.24 18.81 -3.12
N GLY A 33 2.92 19.02 -3.19
CA GLY A 33 1.92 17.95 -3.10
C GLY A 33 2.11 16.81 -4.10
N SER A 34 2.78 17.07 -5.23
CA SER A 34 3.18 16.05 -6.21
C SER A 34 4.24 15.07 -5.65
N ALA A 35 5.25 15.57 -4.94
CA ALA A 35 6.25 14.74 -4.28
C ALA A 35 5.62 13.91 -3.15
N MET A 36 4.65 14.47 -2.43
CA MET A 36 3.90 13.74 -1.40
C MET A 36 3.09 12.58 -1.98
N ALA A 37 2.47 12.76 -3.16
CA ALA A 37 1.74 11.69 -3.84
C ALA A 37 2.67 10.54 -4.27
N VAL A 38 3.85 10.87 -4.79
CA VAL A 38 4.85 9.89 -5.22
C VAL A 38 5.43 9.11 -4.02
N VAL A 39 5.73 9.80 -2.92
CA VAL A 39 6.19 9.17 -1.67
C VAL A 39 5.10 8.31 -1.04
N GLY A 40 3.84 8.76 -1.05
CA GLY A 40 2.69 7.97 -0.60
C GLY A 40 2.52 6.69 -1.42
N ALA A 41 2.67 6.78 -2.74
CA ALA A 41 2.65 5.62 -3.62
C ALA A 41 3.82 4.67 -3.35
N ALA A 42 5.03 5.18 -3.13
CA ALA A 42 6.19 4.37 -2.78
C ALA A 42 6.01 3.65 -1.43
N LEU A 43 5.45 4.33 -0.43
CA LEU A 43 5.13 3.73 0.86
C LEU A 43 4.04 2.67 0.74
N LEU A 44 2.98 2.92 -0.02
CA LEU A 44 1.91 1.95 -0.32
C LEU A 44 2.43 0.73 -1.08
N ALA A 45 3.27 0.95 -2.10
CA ALA A 45 3.95 -0.10 -2.84
C ALA A 45 4.84 -0.96 -1.93
N GLY A 46 5.68 -0.33 -1.10
CA GLY A 46 6.57 -1.01 -0.17
C GLY A 46 5.83 -1.82 0.90
N GLY A 47 4.84 -1.22 1.57
CA GLY A 47 4.06 -1.95 2.58
C GLY A 47 3.12 -2.98 1.97
N GLY A 48 2.54 -2.71 0.81
CA GLY A 48 1.76 -3.66 0.02
C GLY A 48 2.59 -4.88 -0.38
N PHE A 49 3.85 -4.70 -0.78
CA PHE A 49 4.79 -5.78 -1.05
C PHE A 49 4.97 -6.70 0.17
N VAL A 50 5.22 -6.11 1.35
CA VAL A 50 5.43 -6.85 2.60
C VAL A 50 4.16 -7.57 3.06
N GLN A 51 3.00 -6.99 2.78
CA GLN A 51 1.69 -7.54 3.08
C GLN A 51 1.31 -8.68 2.13
N LEU A 52 1.62 -8.57 0.83
CA LEU A 52 1.40 -9.63 -0.16
C LEU A 52 2.29 -10.86 0.10
N LEU A 53 3.49 -10.65 0.65
CA LEU A 53 4.45 -11.70 1.01
C LEU A 53 4.42 -12.07 2.50
N ALA A 54 3.29 -11.82 3.17
CA ALA A 54 3.13 -12.07 4.60
C ALA A 54 3.53 -13.48 5.04
N GLY A 55 3.20 -14.50 4.24
CA GLY A 55 3.54 -15.89 4.48
C GLY A 55 5.02 -16.26 4.21
N GLN A 56 5.78 -15.43 3.48
CA GLN A 56 7.16 -15.74 3.07
C GLN A 56 8.23 -14.82 3.70
N ARG A 57 7.88 -13.96 4.66
CA ARG A 57 8.79 -12.98 5.29
C ARG A 57 10.08 -13.56 5.89
N ARG A 58 10.08 -14.86 6.22
CA ARG A 58 11.25 -15.53 6.81
C ARG A 58 12.30 -15.92 5.79
N GLN A 59 11.99 -15.83 4.49
CA GLN A 59 12.94 -16.14 3.43
C GLN A 59 13.80 -14.92 3.09
N TRP A 60 15.12 -15.09 3.11
CA TRP A 60 16.06 -14.03 2.75
C TRP A 60 15.82 -13.43 1.36
N ARG A 61 15.27 -14.22 0.43
CA ARG A 61 14.90 -13.79 -0.93
C ARG A 61 13.84 -12.68 -0.95
N THR A 62 12.86 -12.69 -0.02
CA THR A 62 11.84 -11.64 0.04
C THR A 62 12.43 -10.31 0.50
N TRP A 63 13.41 -10.34 1.42
CA TRP A 63 14.12 -9.14 1.86
C TRP A 63 14.99 -8.55 0.77
N LYS A 64 15.71 -9.39 0.00
CA LYS A 64 16.45 -8.93 -1.18
C LYS A 64 15.54 -8.26 -2.21
N ALA A 65 14.39 -8.86 -2.50
CA ALA A 65 13.42 -8.30 -3.44
C ALA A 65 12.77 -7.01 -2.92
N ALA A 66 12.47 -6.94 -1.61
CA ALA A 66 11.97 -5.71 -0.98
C ALA A 66 13.00 -4.57 -1.10
N LEU A 67 14.28 -4.88 -0.89
CA LEU A 67 15.36 -3.91 -0.96
C LEU A 67 15.61 -3.45 -2.40
N LEU A 68 15.57 -4.36 -3.37
CA LEU A 68 15.62 -4.03 -4.80
C LEU A 68 14.42 -3.18 -5.23
N LEU A 69 13.22 -3.51 -4.76
CA LEU A 69 12.01 -2.74 -5.03
C LEU A 69 12.10 -1.34 -4.41
N ALA A 70 12.63 -1.23 -3.19
CA ALA A 70 12.86 0.05 -2.53
C ALA A 70 13.90 0.90 -3.28
N CYS A 71 15.00 0.31 -3.73
CA CYS A 71 15.99 0.99 -4.57
C CYS A 71 15.39 1.43 -5.92
N ALA A 72 14.65 0.55 -6.59
CA ALA A 72 13.97 0.88 -7.83
C ALA A 72 12.96 2.00 -7.64
N ALA A 73 12.17 1.95 -6.56
CA ALA A 73 11.22 3.01 -6.22
C ALA A 73 11.95 4.33 -5.97
N ALA A 74 13.04 4.34 -5.20
CA ALA A 74 13.84 5.53 -4.94
C ALA A 74 14.42 6.13 -6.24
N ILE A 75 14.93 5.28 -7.15
CA ILE A 75 15.42 5.72 -8.46
C ILE A 75 14.29 6.32 -9.30
N VAL A 76 13.10 5.71 -9.30
CA VAL A 76 11.93 6.24 -10.01
C VAL A 76 11.51 7.59 -9.42
N VAL A 77 11.42 7.71 -8.09
CA VAL A 77 11.09 8.97 -7.41
C VAL A 77 12.12 10.06 -7.75
N GLN A 78 13.41 9.72 -7.70
CA GLN A 78 14.50 10.64 -8.02
C GLN A 78 14.52 11.02 -9.51
N ALA A 79 14.29 10.08 -10.41
CA ALA A 79 14.21 10.38 -11.85
C ALA A 79 12.98 11.25 -12.16
N CYS A 80 11.90 11.11 -11.39
CA CYS A 80 10.68 11.89 -11.54
C CYS A 80 10.70 13.25 -10.83
N SER A 81 11.70 13.55 -9.99
CA SER A 81 11.81 14.87 -9.35
C SER A 81 12.10 15.99 -10.35
N GLU A 82 12.67 15.65 -11.51
CA GLU A 82 12.96 16.59 -12.60
C GLU A 82 11.84 16.69 -13.64
N LEU A 83 10.84 15.80 -13.57
CA LEU A 83 9.72 15.83 -14.50
C LEU A 83 8.66 16.87 -14.09
N PRO A 84 7.96 17.46 -15.08
CA PRO A 84 6.86 18.38 -14.79
C PRO A 84 5.80 17.66 -13.96
N SER A 85 5.46 18.26 -12.81
CA SER A 85 4.48 17.78 -11.82
C SER A 85 3.04 17.84 -12.35
N THR A 86 2.79 17.25 -13.51
CA THR A 86 1.43 17.08 -14.05
C THR A 86 0.77 15.86 -13.40
N LEU A 87 -0.55 15.92 -13.20
CA LEU A 87 -1.33 14.81 -12.64
C LEU A 87 -1.10 13.50 -13.41
N GLY A 88 -0.98 13.57 -14.74
CA GLY A 88 -0.73 12.41 -15.59
C GLY A 88 0.61 11.71 -15.29
N VAL A 89 1.69 12.47 -15.05
CA VAL A 89 2.99 11.92 -14.68
C VAL A 89 2.92 11.26 -13.29
N ILE A 90 2.28 11.93 -12.33
CA ILE A 90 2.12 11.39 -10.97
C ILE A 90 1.37 10.05 -11.01
N TYR A 91 0.22 9.99 -11.70
CA TYR A 91 -0.54 8.74 -11.83
C TYR A 91 0.26 7.66 -12.55
N SER A 92 1.02 8.01 -13.58
CA SER A 92 1.87 7.05 -14.31
C SER A 92 2.94 6.44 -13.40
N VAL A 93 3.58 7.25 -12.57
CA VAL A 93 4.57 6.80 -11.58
C VAL A 93 3.93 5.91 -10.52
N VAL A 94 2.76 6.30 -9.99
CA VAL A 94 2.02 5.49 -9.02
C VAL A 94 1.68 4.11 -9.63
N VAL A 95 1.14 4.08 -10.85
CA VAL A 95 0.81 2.85 -11.57
C VAL A 95 2.06 1.99 -11.80
N LEU A 96 3.18 2.61 -12.18
CA LEU A 96 4.45 1.91 -12.39
C LEU A 96 4.95 1.24 -11.10
N LEU A 97 4.98 1.98 -9.98
CA LEU A 97 5.43 1.45 -8.67
C LEU A 97 4.54 0.29 -8.20
N LEU A 98 3.23 0.42 -8.38
CA LEU A 98 2.26 -0.64 -8.08
C LEU A 98 2.48 -1.87 -8.98
N LEU A 99 2.66 -1.68 -10.28
CA LEU A 99 2.97 -2.77 -11.20
C LEU A 99 4.27 -3.48 -10.84
N MET A 100 5.35 -2.74 -10.54
CA MET A 100 6.62 -3.32 -10.11
C MET A 100 6.48 -4.14 -8.83
N THR A 101 5.67 -3.64 -7.88
CA THR A 101 5.33 -4.34 -6.63
C THR A 101 4.61 -5.66 -6.91
N LEU A 102 3.56 -5.61 -7.74
CA LEU A 102 2.76 -6.77 -8.09
C LEU A 102 3.58 -7.82 -8.85
N LEU A 103 4.36 -7.39 -9.84
CA LEU A 103 5.26 -8.25 -10.61
C LEU A 103 6.29 -8.92 -9.70
N SER A 104 6.93 -8.15 -8.81
CA SER A 104 7.93 -8.68 -7.89
C SER A 104 7.31 -9.68 -6.91
N ALA A 105 6.13 -9.39 -6.36
CA ALA A 105 5.42 -10.27 -5.43
C ALA A 105 4.92 -11.58 -6.09
N THR A 106 4.52 -11.51 -7.36
CA THR A 106 4.00 -12.66 -8.11
C THR A 106 5.10 -13.52 -8.72
N TRP A 107 6.28 -12.96 -8.98
CA TRP A 107 7.41 -13.67 -9.58
C TRP A 107 8.25 -14.46 -8.55
N LEU A 108 8.34 -13.95 -7.31
CA LEU A 108 9.07 -14.57 -6.19
C LEU A 108 8.70 -16.04 -5.90
N PRO A 109 7.41 -16.45 -5.92
CA PRO A 109 7.00 -17.82 -5.63
C PRO A 109 7.24 -18.84 -6.76
N GLY A 110 7.76 -18.42 -7.93
CA GLY A 110 7.99 -19.28 -9.09
C GLY A 110 7.00 -19.09 -10.25
N ARG A 111 7.33 -19.65 -11.42
CA ARG A 111 6.62 -19.42 -12.70
C ARG A 111 5.28 -20.18 -12.79
N ASP A 112 5.12 -21.25 -12.03
CA ASP A 112 3.92 -22.08 -12.08
C ASP A 112 2.72 -21.33 -11.48
N GLY A 113 1.62 -21.26 -12.24
CA GLY A 113 0.43 -20.50 -11.83
C GLY A 113 0.64 -18.98 -11.78
N PHE A 114 1.72 -18.45 -12.36
CA PHE A 114 2.02 -17.00 -12.38
C PHE A 114 0.84 -16.17 -12.89
N LYS A 115 0.20 -16.58 -14.00
CA LYS A 115 -0.92 -15.85 -14.59
C LYS A 115 -2.13 -15.78 -13.65
N GLN A 116 -2.42 -16.87 -12.93
CA GLN A 116 -3.53 -16.95 -11.98
C GLN A 116 -3.23 -16.14 -10.71
N ARG A 117 -1.98 -16.16 -10.23
CA ARG A 117 -1.53 -15.32 -9.11
C ARG A 117 -1.53 -13.84 -9.48
N LEU A 118 -1.08 -13.49 -10.69
CA LEU A 118 -1.05 -12.11 -11.17
C LEU A 118 -2.46 -11.52 -11.30
N LEU A 119 -3.40 -12.26 -11.89
CA LEU A 119 -4.78 -11.82 -12.00
C LEU A 119 -5.47 -11.76 -10.63
N GLY A 120 -5.27 -12.78 -9.79
CA GLY A 120 -5.81 -12.81 -8.43
C GLY A 120 -5.28 -11.66 -7.58
N ASP A 121 -3.95 -11.55 -7.46
CA ASP A 121 -3.30 -10.53 -6.63
C ASP A 121 -3.51 -9.13 -7.20
N GLY A 122 -3.50 -8.99 -8.52
CA GLY A 122 -3.79 -7.72 -9.20
C GLY A 122 -5.22 -7.26 -8.94
N SER A 123 -6.21 -8.15 -9.04
CA SER A 123 -7.61 -7.80 -8.75
C SER A 123 -7.82 -7.36 -7.31
N TRP A 124 -7.23 -8.07 -6.34
CA TRP A 124 -7.28 -7.67 -4.93
C TRP A 124 -6.54 -6.36 -4.66
N MET A 125 -5.43 -6.10 -5.36
CA MET A 125 -4.71 -4.84 -5.24
C MET A 125 -5.53 -3.67 -5.80
N LEU A 126 -6.27 -3.87 -6.90
CA LEU A 126 -7.20 -2.89 -7.44
C LEU A 126 -8.35 -2.61 -6.47
N VAL A 127 -8.92 -3.64 -5.84
CA VAL A 127 -9.95 -3.45 -4.80
C VAL A 127 -9.37 -2.71 -3.59
N ALA A 128 -8.15 -3.04 -3.17
CA ALA A 128 -7.48 -2.38 -2.05
C ALA A 128 -7.19 -0.90 -2.35
N LEU A 129 -6.76 -0.58 -3.58
CA LEU A 129 -6.60 0.79 -4.07
C LEU A 129 -7.93 1.54 -4.11
N GLY A 130 -8.99 0.90 -4.61
CA GLY A 130 -10.33 1.46 -4.60
C GLY A 130 -10.83 1.78 -3.19
N ALA A 131 -10.58 0.88 -2.23
CA ALA A 131 -10.93 1.10 -0.83
C ALA A 131 -10.11 2.24 -0.18
N ALA A 132 -8.80 2.32 -0.49
CA ALA A 132 -7.96 3.42 -0.02
C ALA A 132 -8.44 4.77 -0.57
N TRP A 133 -8.79 4.81 -1.86
CA TRP A 133 -9.32 6.01 -2.51
C TRP A 133 -10.69 6.40 -1.96
N LEU A 134 -11.58 5.43 -1.74
CA LEU A 134 -12.89 5.66 -1.14
C LEU A 134 -12.76 6.20 0.29
N ALA A 135 -11.86 5.62 1.10
CA ALA A 135 -11.58 6.12 2.45
C ALA A 135 -11.08 7.57 2.39
N GLN A 136 -10.16 7.88 1.47
CA GLN A 136 -9.66 9.24 1.28
C GLN A 136 -10.75 10.21 0.83
N ALA A 137 -11.63 9.80 -0.09
CA ALA A 137 -12.74 10.61 -0.59
C ALA A 137 -13.78 10.89 0.51
N LEU A 138 -14.14 9.87 1.30
CA LEU A 138 -15.05 10.01 2.44
C LEU A 138 -14.49 10.95 3.51
N PHE A 139 -13.19 10.82 3.83
CA PHE A 139 -12.53 11.73 4.75
C PHE A 139 -12.46 13.16 4.20
N GLY A 140 -12.11 13.32 2.92
CA GLY A 140 -12.10 14.62 2.25
C GLY A 140 -13.47 15.29 2.27
N PHE A 141 -14.52 14.54 1.96
CA PHE A 141 -15.91 15.00 2.01
C PHE A 141 -16.32 15.43 3.43
N TRP A 142 -16.02 14.60 4.44
CA TRP A 142 -16.36 14.88 5.83
C TRP A 142 -15.64 16.11 6.39
N ILE A 143 -14.36 16.29 6.05
CA ILE A 143 -13.57 17.46 6.43
C ILE A 143 -14.11 18.72 5.76
N HIS A 144 -14.49 18.62 4.48
CA HIS A 144 -15.05 19.72 3.71
C HIS A 144 -16.40 20.17 4.28
N GLU A 145 -17.31 19.24 4.56
CA GLU A 145 -18.63 19.52 5.15
C GLU A 145 -18.53 20.16 6.54
N ARG A 146 -17.55 19.75 7.36
CA ARG A 146 -17.39 20.29 8.72
C ARG A 146 -16.46 21.51 8.81
N HIS A 147 -15.92 21.99 7.69
CA HIS A 147 -14.93 23.07 7.63
C HIS A 147 -13.78 22.88 8.64
N LEU A 148 -13.37 21.62 8.82
CA LEU A 148 -12.29 21.28 9.74
C LEU A 148 -10.96 21.39 9.01
N ASP A 149 -9.94 21.92 9.69
CA ASP A 149 -8.57 21.82 9.19
C ASP A 149 -7.94 20.51 9.69
N PRO A 150 -7.59 19.56 8.82
CA PRO A 150 -6.99 18.30 9.24
C PRO A 150 -5.63 18.51 9.93
N PHE A 151 -4.96 19.63 9.65
CA PHE A 151 -3.65 19.97 10.21
C PHE A 151 -3.71 20.66 11.58
N LYS A 152 -4.89 21.16 12.01
CA LYS A 152 -5.05 21.81 13.32
C LYS A 152 -5.23 20.83 14.47
N SER A 153 -5.70 19.62 14.19
CA SER A 153 -5.91 18.57 15.20
C SER A 153 -5.05 17.36 14.87
N GLY A 154 -4.15 17.00 15.79
CA GLY A 154 -3.26 15.85 15.63
C GLY A 154 -4.00 14.54 15.39
N PHE A 155 -5.20 14.38 15.97
CA PHE A 155 -6.05 13.21 15.76
C PHE A 155 -6.68 13.19 14.36
N LEU A 156 -7.16 14.34 13.85
CA LEU A 156 -7.69 14.44 12.50
C LEU A 156 -6.60 14.20 11.45
N SER A 157 -5.41 14.76 11.66
CA SER A 157 -4.24 14.51 10.81
C SER A 157 -3.91 13.01 10.77
N LEU A 158 -3.86 12.37 11.94
CA LEU A 158 -3.63 10.94 12.05
C LEU A 158 -4.64 10.13 11.22
N CYS A 159 -5.95 10.39 11.38
CA CYS A 159 -6.99 9.69 10.64
C CYS A 159 -6.92 9.96 9.13
N TYR A 160 -6.60 11.20 8.73
CA TYR A 160 -6.47 11.58 7.32
C TYR A 160 -5.32 10.85 6.63
N PHE A 161 -4.14 10.74 7.27
CA PHE A 161 -2.97 10.07 6.69
C PHE A 161 -2.99 8.55 6.86
N SER A 162 -3.54 8.03 7.95
CA SER A 162 -3.57 6.58 8.22
C SER A 162 -4.81 5.87 7.65
N GLY A 163 -5.92 6.59 7.41
CA GLY A 163 -7.15 6.01 6.89
C GLY A 163 -6.98 5.24 5.57
N PRO A 164 -6.41 5.86 4.52
CA PRO A 164 -6.18 5.19 3.24
C PRO A 164 -5.28 3.94 3.32
N PRO A 165 -4.08 3.97 3.96
CA PRO A 165 -3.24 2.78 4.09
C PRO A 165 -3.85 1.72 5.02
N LEU A 166 -4.64 2.10 6.03
CA LEU A 166 -5.40 1.13 6.85
C LEU A 166 -6.48 0.41 6.04
N ALA A 167 -7.25 1.13 5.23
CA ALA A 167 -8.25 0.55 4.34
C ALA A 167 -7.61 -0.41 3.32
N PHE A 168 -6.49 0.01 2.72
CA PHE A 168 -5.68 -0.83 1.83
C PHE A 168 -5.24 -2.13 2.53
N SER A 169 -4.65 -1.99 3.71
CA SER A 169 -4.14 -3.11 4.51
C SER A 169 -5.25 -4.08 4.93
N PHE A 170 -6.43 -3.56 5.24
CA PHE A 170 -7.59 -4.36 5.64
C PHE A 170 -8.11 -5.21 4.47
N VAL A 171 -8.17 -4.65 3.26
CA VAL A 171 -8.55 -5.42 2.06
C VAL A 171 -7.55 -6.53 1.76
N LEU A 172 -6.24 -6.26 1.89
CA LEU A 172 -5.22 -7.30 1.73
C LEU A 172 -5.30 -8.38 2.80
N TYR A 173 -5.70 -8.05 4.03
CA TYR A 173 -6.01 -9.05 5.04
C TYR A 173 -7.20 -9.92 4.65
N LEU A 174 -8.29 -9.32 4.13
CA LEU A 174 -9.46 -10.07 3.65
C LEU A 174 -9.09 -11.05 2.52
N ARG A 175 -8.21 -10.65 1.58
CA ARG A 175 -7.66 -11.55 0.55
C ARG A 175 -7.08 -12.82 1.17
N ASP A 176 -6.23 -12.66 2.18
CA ASP A 176 -5.55 -13.80 2.80
C ASP A 176 -6.52 -14.68 3.60
N VAL A 177 -7.52 -14.10 4.24
CA VAL A 177 -8.61 -14.87 4.89
C VAL A 177 -9.44 -15.65 3.87
N CYS A 178 -9.82 -15.03 2.74
CA CYS A 178 -10.54 -15.69 1.65
C CYS A 178 -9.73 -16.86 1.09
N ARG A 179 -8.43 -16.66 0.80
CA ARG A 179 -7.55 -17.74 0.31
C ARG A 179 -7.42 -18.89 1.29
N LEU A 180 -7.28 -18.60 2.58
CA LEU A 180 -7.21 -19.65 3.60
C LEU A 180 -8.52 -20.43 3.69
N ARG A 181 -9.66 -19.76 3.52
CA ARG A 181 -10.98 -20.40 3.50
C ARG A 181 -11.16 -21.30 2.28
N ASP A 182 -10.77 -20.83 1.09
CA ASP A 182 -10.86 -21.61 -0.16
C ASP A 182 -10.02 -22.90 -0.08
N LEU A 183 -8.82 -22.80 0.50
CA LEU A 183 -7.94 -23.95 0.75
C LEU A 183 -8.55 -24.94 1.76
N GLN A 184 -9.25 -24.46 2.79
CA GLN A 184 -9.92 -25.32 3.76
C GLN A 184 -11.14 -26.04 3.16
N THR A 185 -11.85 -25.41 2.22
CA THR A 185 -12.98 -26.04 1.51
C THR A 185 -12.55 -27.03 0.43
N GLN A 186 -11.28 -27.03 0.02
CA GLN A 186 -10.72 -27.96 -0.96
C GLN A 186 -9.97 -29.15 -0.33
N ALA A 187 -9.86 -29.19 1.00
CA ALA A 187 -9.34 -30.36 1.71
C ALA A 187 -10.45 -31.43 1.82
N PRO A 188 -10.20 -32.68 1.42
CA PRO A 188 -11.19 -33.77 1.46
C PRO A 188 -11.57 -34.18 2.88
#